data_AF-A0A7C4XR27-F1
#
_entry.id   AF-A0A7C4XR27-F1
#
_cell.length_a   1.000
_cell.length_b   1.000
_cell.length_c   1.000
_cell.angle_alpha   90.00
_cell.angle_beta   90.00
_cell.angle_gamma   90.00
#
_symmetry.space_group_name_H-M   'P 1'
#
loop_
_entity.id
_entity.type
_entity.pdbx_description
1 polymer ?
#
loop_
_entity_poly.entity_id
_entity_poly.type
_entity_poly.pdbx_seq_one_letter_code
_entity_poly.pdbx_strand_id
1 'polypeptide(L)' 'MMKVYSERFPIKYLISDKGICLGIDTKKRSFLFIICPAGILFRQRPVGDKVVENLDYEIMDIYNLIDCETG' A
#
# COMPACT_ATOMS: atom_id res chain seq x y z
N MET A 1 12.98 -4.19 7.84
CA MET A 1 11.82 -4.08 6.95
C MET A 1 11.79 -5.28 6.00
N MET A 2 10.68 -6.01 5.93
CA MET A 2 10.55 -7.15 5.02
C MET A 2 9.64 -6.74 3.87
N LYS A 3 10.23 -6.60 2.68
CA LYS A 3 9.51 -6.38 1.42
C LYS A 3 9.31 -7.74 0.77
N VAL A 4 8.08 -8.14 0.49
CA VAL A 4 7.83 -9.35 -0.30
C VAL A 4 6.91 -9.03 -1.45
N TYR A 5 7.44 -9.30 -2.63
CA TYR A 5 6.71 -9.26 -3.89
C TYR A 5 6.42 -10.70 -4.25
N SER A 6 5.15 -11.09 -4.21
CA SER A 6 4.76 -12.34 -4.86
C SER A 6 4.55 -12.02 -6.34
N GLU A 7 5.37 -12.59 -7.23
CA GLU A 7 5.07 -12.52 -8.67
C GLU A 7 3.98 -13.52 -9.08
N ARG A 8 3.73 -14.54 -8.24
CA ARG A 8 2.74 -15.60 -8.49
C ARG A 8 1.33 -15.23 -8.06
N PHE A 9 1.20 -14.32 -7.10
CA PHE A 9 -0.08 -13.82 -6.63
C PHE A 9 -0.14 -12.31 -6.89
N PRO A 10 -1.31 -11.74 -7.22
CA PRO A 10 -1.47 -10.29 -7.42
C PRO A 10 -1.33 -9.49 -6.12
N ILE A 11 -0.57 -9.98 -5.14
CA ILE A 11 -0.48 -9.45 -3.78
C ILE A 11 0.95 -8.99 -3.54
N LYS A 12 1.10 -7.69 -3.28
CA LYS A 12 2.31 -7.06 -2.78
C LYS A 12 2.12 -6.80 -1.29
N TYR A 13 3.14 -7.06 -0.48
CA TYR A 13 3.07 -6.71 0.92
C TYR A 13 4.37 -6.16 1.47
N LEU A 14 4.19 -5.25 2.41
CA LEU A 14 5.24 -4.57 3.12
C LEU A 14 4.91 -4.65 4.61
N ILE A 15 5.81 -5.27 5.37
CA ILE A 15 5.69 -5.39 6.82
C ILE A 15 6.90 -4.73 7.45
N SER A 16 6.64 -3.79 8.35
CA SER A 16 7.64 -3.07 9.13
C SER A 16 7.18 -2.89 10.57
N ASP A 17 8.06 -2.34 11.40
CA ASP A 17 7.76 -1.85 12.74
C ASP A 17 6.73 -0.70 12.73
N LYS A 18 6.63 0.04 11.61
CA LYS A 18 5.65 1.12 11.42
C LYS A 18 4.27 0.62 10.97
N GLY A 19 4.10 -0.66 10.67
CA GLY A 19 2.82 -1.25 10.30
C GLY A 19 2.86 -2.24 9.13
N ILE A 20 1.70 -2.43 8.52
CA ILE A 20 1.47 -3.36 7.43
C ILE A 20 0.83 -2.61 6.26
N CYS A 21 1.36 -2.81 5.06
CA CYS A 21 0.78 -2.33 3.81
C CYS A 21 0.60 -3.52 2.86
N LEU A 22 -0.63 -3.72 2.38
CA LEU A 22 -1.04 -4.79 1.47
C LEU A 22 -1.62 -4.16 0.20
N GLY A 23 -0.98 -4.43 -0.94
CA GLY A 23 -1.47 -4.08 -2.26
C GLY A 23 -2.01 -5.32 -2.97
N ILE A 24 -3.19 -5.22 -3.59
CA ILE A 24 -3.76 -6.26 -4.45
C ILE A 24 -3.92 -5.67 -5.85
N ASP A 25 -3.04 -6.03 -6.77
CA ASP A 25 -2.97 -5.53 -8.15
C ASP A 25 -3.44 -6.57 -9.15
N THR A 26 -4.63 -6.38 -9.70
CA THR A 26 -5.13 -7.17 -10.84
C THR A 26 -5.15 -6.33 -12.11
N LYS A 27 -5.28 -6.96 -13.29
CA LYS A 27 -5.38 -6.26 -14.58
C LYS A 27 -6.55 -5.25 -14.66
N LYS A 28 -7.58 -5.39 -13.81
CA LYS A 28 -8.80 -4.57 -13.87
C LYS A 28 -8.98 -3.66 -12.65
N ARG A 29 -8.38 -4.00 -11.51
CA ARG A 29 -8.57 -3.31 -10.23
C ARG A 29 -7.30 -3.40 -9.40
N SER A 30 -6.97 -2.30 -8.72
CA SER A 30 -5.93 -2.25 -7.69
C SER A 30 -6.55 -1.82 -6.37
N PHE A 31 -6.18 -2.50 -5.29
CA PHE A 31 -6.62 -2.17 -3.93
C PHE A 31 -5.39 -2.01 -3.04
N LEU A 32 -5.46 -1.05 -2.12
CA LEU A 32 -4.46 -0.82 -1.11
C LEU A 32 -5.12 -0.86 0.27
N PHE A 33 -4.47 -1.58 1.17
CA PHE A 33 -4.86 -1.71 2.56
C PHE A 33 -3.65 -1.42 3.44
N ILE A 34 -3.81 -0.51 4.40
CA ILE A 34 -2.74 -0.08 5.30
C ILE A 34 -3.25 -0.14 6.73
N ILE A 35 -2.44 -0.71 7.62
CA ILE A 35 -2.61 -0.65 9.06
C ILE A 35 -1.32 -0.07 9.64
N CYS A 36 -1.41 1.05 10.35
CA CYS A 36 -0.28 1.70 11.01
C CYS A 36 -0.76 2.43 12.29
N PRO A 37 0.14 3.00 13.11
CA PRO A 37 -0.25 3.76 14.30
C PRO A 37 -1.18 4.95 14.05
N ALA A 38 -1.20 5.52 12.84
CA ALA A 38 -2.12 6.60 12.48
C ALA A 38 -3.55 6.10 12.20
N GLY A 39 -3.74 4.81 11.90
CA GLY A 39 -5.06 4.24 11.68
C GLY A 39 -5.08 3.09 10.67
N ILE A 40 -6.26 2.89 10.09
CA ILE A 40 -6.53 1.85 9.10
C ILE A 40 -7.08 2.53 7.84
N LEU A 41 -6.48 2.23 6.70
CA LEU A 41 -6.88 2.76 5.40
C LEU A 41 -7.16 1.63 4.43
N PHE A 42 -8.31 1.68 3.76
CA PHE A 42 -8.65 0.76 2.67
C PHE A 42 -9.17 1.56 1.47
N ARG A 43 -8.47 1.49 0.34
CA ARG A 43 -8.80 2.26 -0.85
C ARG A 43 -8.61 1.46 -2.13
N GLN A 44 -9.48 1.72 -3.10
CA GLN A 44 -9.23 1.35 -4.47
C GLN A 44 -8.31 2.39 -5.11
N ARG A 45 -7.28 1.93 -5.82
CA ARG A 45 -6.32 2.79 -6.52
C ARG A 45 -6.37 2.51 -8.03
N PRO A 46 -5.87 3.43 -8.87
CA PRO A 46 -5.71 3.17 -10.30
C PRO A 46 -4.85 1.93 -10.57
N VAL A 47 -5.18 1.15 -11.59
CA VAL A 47 -4.36 0.00 -11.99
C VAL A 47 -2.99 0.50 -12.46
N GLY A 48 -1.91 -0.11 -11.96
CA GLY A 48 -0.55 0.28 -12.29
C GLY A 48 -0.04 1.50 -11.52
N ASP A 49 -0.78 1.93 -10.50
CA ASP A 49 -0.30 2.92 -9.54
C ASP A 49 1.01 2.44 -8.88
N LYS A 50 1.93 3.40 -8.71
CA LYS A 50 3.27 3.18 -8.19
C LYS A 50 3.51 3.92 -6.87
N VAL A 51 2.44 4.29 -6.15
CA VAL A 51 2.55 5.08 -4.92
C VAL A 51 3.49 4.45 -3.89
N VAL A 52 3.47 3.12 -3.76
CA VAL A 52 4.31 2.39 -2.81
C VAL A 52 5.79 2.47 -3.25
N GLU A 53 6.05 2.29 -4.54
CA GLU A 53 7.39 2.43 -5.14
C GLU A 53 7.92 3.87 -5.04
N ASN A 54 7.07 4.87 -5.30
CA ASN A 54 7.43 6.28 -5.34
C ASN A 54 7.75 6.86 -3.96
N LEU A 55 7.17 6.28 -2.90
CA LEU A 55 7.40 6.68 -1.51
C LEU A 55 8.42 5.78 -0.80
N ASP A 56 9.27 5.11 -1.58
CA ASP A 56 10.30 4.17 -1.10
C ASP A 56 9.82 3.20 -0.02
N TYR A 57 8.57 2.75 -0.13
CA TYR A 57 7.98 1.78 0.79
C TYR A 57 7.94 2.28 2.25
N GLU A 58 7.81 3.58 2.48
CA GLU A 58 7.59 4.14 3.82
C GLU A 58 6.10 4.16 4.17
N ILE A 59 5.67 3.24 5.05
CA ILE A 59 4.24 3.01 5.37
C ILE A 59 3.52 4.27 5.82
N MET A 60 4.16 5.08 6.66
CA MET A 60 3.55 6.29 7.19
C MET A 60 3.34 7.35 6.10
N ASP A 61 4.28 7.47 5.18
CA ASP A 61 4.18 8.43 4.08
C ASP A 61 3.08 8.01 3.09
N ILE A 62 2.98 6.70 2.81
CA ILE A 62 1.90 6.14 1.99
C ILE A 62 0.54 6.38 2.65
N TYR A 63 0.41 6.15 3.96
CA TYR A 63 -0.83 6.42 4.70
C TYR A 63 -1.23 7.89 4.61
N ASN A 64 -0.31 8.79 4.97
CA ASN A 64 -0.58 10.23 5.03
C ASN A 64 -0.95 10.80 3.66
N LEU A 65 -0.26 10.38 2.59
CA LEU A 65 -0.59 10.83 1.24
C LEU A 65 -2.04 10.46 0.88
N ILE A 66 -2.42 9.20 1.11
CA ILE A 66 -3.73 8.68 0.66
C ILE A 66 -4.87 9.16 1.56
N ASP A 67 -4.61 9.38 2.85
CA ASP A 67 -5.57 9.97 3.77
C ASP A 67 -5.87 11.44 3.37
N CYS A 68 -4.83 12.23 3.08
CA CYS A 68 -4.94 13.61 2.61
C CYS A 68 -5.67 13.77 1.27
N GLU A 69 -5.59 12.80 0.35
CA GLU A 69 -6.38 12.82 -0.90
C GLU A 69 -7.89 12.79 -0.65
N THR A 70 -8.33 12.48 0.58
CA THR A 70 -9.73 12.27 0.93
C THR A 70 -10.27 13.22 2.00
N GLY A 71 -9.41 14.07 2.55
CA GLY A 71 -9.75 15.12 3.53
C GLY A 71 -10.16 16.44 2.89
#